data_AF-A0A7K3RWN6-F1
#
_entry.id   AF-A0A7K3RWN6-F1
#
_cell.length_a   1.000
_cell.length_b   1.000
_cell.length_c   1.000
_cell.angle_alpha   90.00
_cell.angle_beta   90.00
_cell.angle_gamma   90.00
#
_symmetry.space_group_name_H-M   'P 1'
#
loop_
_entity.id
_entity.type
_entity.pdbx_description
1 polymer ?
#
loop_
_entity_poly.entity_id
_entity_poly.type
_entity_poly.pdbx_seq_one_letter_code
_entity_poly.pdbx_strand_id
1 'polypeptide(L)'
;ERWYRAAMDAGDVNGAYNLGLLCAAQDRIPQAEQWYRRAAYAGHREAANALAVLLLQAGDHAGAEPWFSKAAEAGSVDAAFNLGILHAGRD
;
A
#
# COMPACT_ATOMS: atom_id res chain seq x y z
N GLU A 1 -9.72 12.88 -17.73
CA GLU A 1 -10.95 12.20 -17.26
C GLU A 1 -11.36 10.97 -18.06
N ARG A 2 -11.44 11.00 -19.40
CA ARG A 2 -11.93 9.85 -20.21
C ARG A 2 -11.05 8.59 -20.13
N TRP A 3 -9.73 8.74 -19.99
CA TRP A 3 -8.79 7.63 -19.78
C TRP A 3 -8.88 6.99 -18.39
N TYR A 4 -9.38 7.75 -17.40
CA TYR A 4 -9.47 7.34 -15.99
C TYR A 4 -10.63 6.36 -15.74
N ARG A 5 -11.73 6.49 -16.49
CA ARG A 5 -12.92 5.64 -16.30
C ARG A 5 -12.78 4.27 -16.99
N ALA A 6 -12.04 4.21 -18.09
CA ALA A 6 -11.75 2.95 -18.80
C ALA A 6 -10.74 2.05 -18.07
N ALA A 7 -9.75 2.62 -17.38
CA ALA A 7 -8.84 1.86 -16.51
C ALA A 7 -9.54 1.29 -15.26
N MET A 8 -10.62 1.94 -14.82
CA MET A 8 -11.37 1.49 -13.65
C MET A 8 -12.25 0.28 -13.88
N ASP A 9 -12.79 0.14 -15.09
CA ASP A 9 -13.71 -0.95 -15.42
C ASP A 9 -12.98 -2.25 -15.81
N ALA A 10 -11.63 -2.25 -15.88
CA ALA A 10 -10.85 -3.38 -16.40
C ALA A 10 -9.60 -3.80 -15.58
N GLY A 11 -9.49 -3.47 -14.29
CA GLY A 11 -8.48 -4.11 -13.45
C GLY A 11 -7.03 -3.67 -13.66
N ASP A 12 -6.78 -2.39 -13.89
CA ASP A 12 -5.40 -1.86 -13.86
C ASP A 12 -4.90 -1.60 -12.43
N VAL A 13 -4.84 -2.68 -11.65
CA VAL A 13 -4.33 -2.68 -10.28
C VAL A 13 -2.88 -2.18 -10.26
N ASN A 14 -2.10 -2.51 -11.28
CA ASN A 14 -0.71 -2.08 -11.48
C ASN A 14 -0.61 -0.56 -11.75
N GLY A 15 -1.53 0.00 -12.54
CA GLY A 15 -1.60 1.43 -12.83
C GLY A 15 -1.88 2.26 -11.58
N ALA A 16 -2.78 1.80 -10.72
CA ALA A 16 -3.02 2.45 -9.42
C ALA A 16 -1.74 2.42 -8.55
N TYR A 17 -1.03 1.29 -8.50
CA TYR A 17 0.26 1.22 -7.78
C TYR A 17 1.31 2.17 -8.37
N ASN A 18 1.46 2.21 -9.69
CA ASN A 18 2.41 3.10 -10.38
C ASN A 18 2.10 4.58 -10.15
N LEU A 19 0.81 4.96 -10.12
CA LEU A 19 0.41 6.32 -9.75
C LEU A 19 0.75 6.65 -8.30
N GLY A 20 0.61 5.67 -7.39
CA GLY A 20 1.06 5.79 -6.01
C GLY A 20 2.56 6.07 -5.92
N LEU A 21 3.38 5.30 -6.64
CA LEU A 21 4.83 5.52 -6.72
C LEU A 21 5.18 6.91 -7.27
N LEU A 22 4.53 7.34 -8.35
CA LEU A 22 4.76 8.66 -8.94
C LEU A 22 4.41 9.78 -7.96
N CYS A 23 3.31 9.65 -7.23
CA CYS A 23 2.89 10.63 -6.22
C CYS A 23 3.88 10.66 -5.06
N ALA A 24 4.33 9.50 -4.55
CA ALA A 24 5.33 9.40 -3.50
C ALA A 24 6.66 10.06 -3.91
N ALA A 25 7.12 9.80 -5.14
CA ALA A 25 8.33 10.42 -5.69
C ALA A 25 8.23 11.95 -5.88
N GLN A 26 7.02 12.50 -5.82
CA GLN A 26 6.74 13.94 -5.92
C GLN A 26 6.34 14.55 -4.57
N ASP A 27 6.59 13.84 -3.46
CA ASP A 27 6.21 14.22 -2.09
C ASP A 27 4.70 14.47 -1.90
N ARG A 28 3.87 13.92 -2.79
CA ARG A 28 2.40 14.00 -2.74
C ARG A 28 1.85 12.84 -1.92
N ILE A 29 2.23 12.79 -0.65
CA ILE A 29 1.95 11.66 0.26
C ILE A 29 0.44 11.35 0.36
N PRO A 30 -0.48 12.33 0.52
CA PRO A 30 -1.91 12.02 0.59
C PRO A 30 -2.46 11.36 -0.68
N GLN A 31 -1.98 11.78 -1.85
CA GLN A 31 -2.37 11.18 -3.13
C GLN A 31 -1.75 9.79 -3.28
N ALA A 32 -0.50 9.60 -2.86
CA ALA A 32 0.15 8.29 -2.87
C ALA A 32 -0.63 7.28 -2.02
N GLU A 33 -1.03 7.67 -0.81
CA GLU A 33 -1.85 6.83 0.08
C GLU A 33 -3.16 6.41 -0.59
N GLN A 34 -3.88 7.35 -1.22
CA GLN A 34 -5.14 7.05 -1.90
C GLN A 34 -4.95 6.01 -3.02
N TRP A 35 -3.88 6.14 -3.81
CA TRP A 35 -3.57 5.20 -4.88
C TRP A 35 -3.15 3.83 -4.37
N TYR A 36 -2.31 3.79 -3.32
CA TYR A 36 -1.92 2.54 -2.69
C TYR A 36 -3.11 1.83 -2.04
N ARG A 37 -3.99 2.54 -1.33
CA ARG A 37 -5.25 1.96 -0.81
C ARG A 37 -6.05 1.31 -1.91
N ARG A 38 -6.24 2.00 -3.03
CA ARG A 38 -6.99 1.46 -4.17
C ARG A 38 -6.41 0.16 -4.69
N ALA A 39 -5.10 0.12 -4.94
CA ALA A 39 -4.41 -1.08 -5.43
C ALA A 39 -4.39 -2.21 -4.39
N ALA A 40 -4.18 -1.89 -3.11
CA ALA A 40 -4.17 -2.84 -2.01
C ALA A 40 -5.55 -3.47 -1.73
N TYR A 41 -6.63 -2.69 -1.85
CA TYR A 41 -8.00 -3.22 -1.79
C TYR A 41 -8.29 -4.17 -2.94
N ALA A 42 -7.76 -3.89 -4.13
CA ALA A 42 -7.85 -4.77 -5.30
C ALA A 42 -6.87 -5.97 -5.28
N GLY A 43 -6.10 -6.15 -4.20
CA GLY A 43 -5.25 -7.33 -3.98
C GLY A 43 -3.79 -7.18 -4.42
N HIS A 44 -3.33 -5.98 -4.79
CA HIS A 44 -1.92 -5.76 -5.10
C HIS A 44 -1.06 -5.89 -3.84
N ARG A 45 -0.19 -6.89 -3.84
CA ARG A 45 0.72 -7.18 -2.72
C ARG A 45 1.66 -6.03 -2.39
N GLU A 46 2.36 -5.52 -3.39
CA GLU A 46 3.35 -4.45 -3.27
C GLU A 46 2.69 -3.14 -2.85
N ALA A 47 1.48 -2.84 -3.32
CA ALA A 47 0.74 -1.67 -2.88
C ALA A 47 0.28 -1.80 -1.42
N ALA A 48 -0.13 -2.99 -0.98
CA ALA A 48 -0.46 -3.23 0.43
C ALA A 48 0.78 -3.02 1.32
N ASN A 49 1.96 -3.52 0.91
CA ASN A 49 3.21 -3.25 1.61
C ASN A 49 3.56 -1.75 1.63
N ALA A 50 3.47 -1.07 0.49
CA ALA A 50 3.78 0.36 0.39
C ALA A 50 2.82 1.22 1.24
N LEU A 51 1.53 0.88 1.26
CA LEU A 51 0.56 1.53 2.12
C LEU A 51 0.89 1.33 3.60
N ALA A 52 1.23 0.11 4.00
CA ALA A 52 1.58 -0.21 5.37
C ALA A 52 2.81 0.60 5.84
N VAL A 53 3.85 0.70 5.00
CA VAL A 53 5.03 1.51 5.27
C VAL A 53 4.67 2.99 5.41
N LEU A 54 3.83 3.53 4.52
CA LEU A 54 3.40 4.93 4.57
C LEU A 54 2.65 5.24 5.87
N LEU A 55 1.73 4.37 6.28
CA LEU A 55 0.99 4.50 7.55
C LEU A 55 1.92 4.40 8.76
N LEU A 56 2.87 3.48 8.74
CA LEU A 56 3.88 3.34 9.79
C LEU A 56 4.74 4.59 9.92
N GLN A 57 5.19 5.17 8.81
CA GLN A 57 5.94 6.43 8.78
C GLN A 57 5.12 7.62 9.31
N ALA A 58 3.80 7.59 9.14
CA ALA A 58 2.87 8.55 9.73
C ALA A 58 2.58 8.29 11.23
N GLY A 59 3.15 7.23 11.82
CA GLY A 59 2.93 6.83 13.21
C GLY A 59 1.66 6.00 13.42
N ASP A 60 0.91 5.68 12.37
CA ASP A 60 -0.31 4.86 12.43
C ASP A 60 0.03 3.36 12.38
N HIS A 61 0.58 2.89 13.49
CA HIS A 61 0.96 1.48 13.70
C HIS A 61 -0.25 0.54 13.60
N ALA A 62 -1.40 0.96 14.11
CA ALA A 62 -2.63 0.15 14.09
C ALA A 62 -3.22 0.05 12.69
N GLY A 63 -3.17 1.14 11.91
CA GLY A 63 -3.58 1.14 10.51
C GLY A 63 -2.63 0.38 9.59
N ALA A 64 -1.33 0.35 9.88
CA ALA A 64 -0.32 -0.35 9.08
C ALA A 64 -0.41 -1.88 9.18
N GLU A 65 -0.64 -2.41 10.39
CA GLU A 65 -0.68 -3.85 10.70
C GLU A 65 -1.53 -4.70 9.73
N PRO A 66 -2.82 -4.38 9.47
CA PRO A 66 -3.63 -5.22 8.59
C PRO A 66 -3.11 -5.26 7.15
N TRP A 67 -2.43 -4.20 6.69
CA TRP A 67 -1.86 -4.16 5.36
C TRP A 67 -0.56 -4.94 5.26
N PHE A 68 0.28 -4.92 6.32
CA PHE A 68 1.43 -5.81 6.41
C PHE A 68 1.00 -7.28 6.45
N SER A 69 -0.02 -7.64 7.26
CA SER A 69 -0.55 -9.01 7.30
C SER A 69 -1.02 -9.47 5.92
N LYS A 70 -1.86 -8.66 5.25
CA LYS A 70 -2.36 -8.99 3.91
C LYS A 70 -1.25 -9.15 2.88
N ALA A 71 -0.24 -8.28 2.91
CA ALA A 71 0.91 -8.40 2.00
C ALA A 71 1.76 -9.63 2.31
N ALA A 72 1.97 -9.97 3.59
CA ALA A 72 2.70 -11.14 4.04
C ALA A 72 1.97 -12.45 3.65
N GLU A 73 0.66 -12.52 3.85
CA GLU A 73 -0.19 -13.64 3.40
C GLU A 73 -0.13 -13.83 1.88
N ALA A 74 0.03 -12.74 1.11
CA ALA A 74 0.26 -12.77 -0.34
C ALA A 74 1.74 -13.08 -0.73
N GLY A 75 2.60 -13.39 0.24
CA GLY A 75 4.00 -13.80 0.02
C GLY A 75 5.01 -12.66 -0.01
N SER A 76 4.69 -11.47 0.51
CA SER A 76 5.67 -10.39 0.66
C SER A 76 6.57 -10.64 1.88
N VAL A 77 7.85 -10.95 1.61
CA VAL A 77 8.87 -11.15 2.66
C VAL A 77 9.11 -9.87 3.44
N ASP A 78 9.18 -8.73 2.76
CA ASP A 78 9.37 -7.42 3.40
C ASP A 78 8.22 -7.09 4.37
N ALA A 79 6.99 -7.43 3.98
CA ALA A 79 5.83 -7.20 4.83
C ALA A 79 5.84 -8.10 6.08
N ALA A 80 6.21 -9.37 5.93
CA ALA A 80 6.35 -10.29 7.05
C ALA A 80 7.43 -9.84 8.03
N PHE A 81 8.57 -9.35 7.52
CA PHE A 81 9.64 -8.79 8.34
C PHE A 81 9.19 -7.55 9.11
N ASN A 82 8.55 -6.59 8.43
CA ASN A 82 8.05 -5.37 9.06
C ASN A 82 6.93 -5.64 10.08
N LEU A 83 6.07 -6.63 9.82
CA LEU A 83 5.07 -7.08 10.79
C LEU A 83 5.73 -7.66 12.05
N GLY A 84 6.81 -8.41 11.90
CA GLY A 84 7.62 -8.91 13.03
C GLY A 84 8.20 -7.78 13.88
N ILE A 85 8.77 -6.75 13.25
CA ILE A 85 9.26 -5.54 13.96
C ILE A 85 8.12 -4.84 14.68
N LEU A 86 6.97 -4.67 14.01
CA LEU A 86 5.80 -4.00 14.56
C LEU A 86 5.28 -4.70 15.83
N HIS A 87 5.30 -6.03 15.87
CA HIS A 87 4.91 -6.79 17.05
C HIS A 87 5.98 -6.78 18.14
N ALA A 88 7.26 -6.94 17.78
CA ALA A 88 8.35 -6.94 18.76
C ALA A 88 8.52 -5.60 19.49
N GLY A 89 8.11 -4.48 18.87
CA GLY A 89 8.12 -3.16 19.53
C GLY A 89 6.93 -2.90 20.46
N ARG A 90 6.00 -3.85 20.61
CA ARG A 90 4.83 -3.74 21.52
C ARG A 90 5.04 -4.47 22.85
N ASP A 91 6.12 -5.24 22.97
CA ASP A 91 6.58 -5.91 24.20
C ASP A 91 7.49 -4.98 25.02
#